data_AF-A0A2T3YTJ5-F1
#
_entry.id   AF-A0A2T3YTJ5-F1
#
_cell.length_a   1.000
_cell.length_b   1.000
_cell.length_c   1.000
_cell.angle_alpha   90.00
_cell.angle_beta   90.00
_cell.angle_gamma   90.00
#
_symmetry.space_group_name_H-M   'P 1'
#
loop_
_entity.id
_entity.type
_entity.pdbx_description
1 polymer ?
#
loop_
_entity_poly.entity_id
_entity_poly.type
_entity_poly.pdbx_seq_one_letter_code
_entity_poly.pdbx_strand_id
1 'polypeptide(L)'
;ILQLPLDVILLVGDYLSLHDKFFLSQTCRAFRNIMGQDWESKILRISPADELTFWAGLAFVFVDYWACPKCYKLHHFIPLDLLDESLSRHPPLCGVDLSRGAFAEESYRLQYHHIQLALKFSRLGNSYYSKYLAALMKKHTYTDASTRDLFSKSYTAEPRIIDSRFFLREEWKISNSIFSLVDTIDIHRFLIPVCPHLRIICGGVWLSRRCKEAFGRISKHARAITGLEDGIESALAHPGQWISVSCPRCPTDCDIKVSKGLNKVKVMAWHDFGIEGSPLDGGWEAHVESGSYTDWLTPGPTLADRNNSVRNIWSD
;
A
#
# COMPACT_ATOMS: atom_id res chain seq x y z
N ILE A 1 3.70 38.84 -10.89
CA ILE A 1 4.92 38.07 -10.55
C ILE A 1 6.16 38.60 -11.28
N LEU A 2 6.20 38.67 -12.61
CA LEU A 2 7.41 39.15 -13.33
C LEU A 2 7.76 40.63 -13.11
N GLN A 3 6.88 41.40 -12.47
CA GLN A 3 7.14 42.79 -12.06
C GLN A 3 7.75 42.87 -10.65
N LEU A 4 7.91 41.75 -9.95
CA LEU A 4 8.57 41.73 -8.64
C LEU A 4 10.09 41.93 -8.82
N PRO A 5 10.75 42.54 -7.82
CA PRO A 5 12.21 42.59 -7.77
C PRO A 5 12.85 41.20 -7.88
N LEU A 6 13.99 41.12 -8.58
CA LEU A 6 14.67 39.85 -8.88
C LEU A 6 15.07 39.08 -7.61
N ASP A 7 15.54 39.80 -6.60
CA ASP A 7 15.88 39.28 -5.27
C ASP A 7 14.69 38.61 -4.58
N VAL A 8 13.48 39.18 -4.70
CA VAL A 8 12.26 38.57 -4.17
C VAL A 8 11.93 37.28 -4.93
N ILE A 9 12.10 37.27 -6.25
CA ILE A 9 11.85 36.07 -7.07
C ILE A 9 12.86 34.96 -6.73
N LEU A 10 14.13 35.30 -6.52
CA LEU A 10 15.16 34.36 -6.09
C LEU A 10 14.88 33.80 -4.71
N LEU A 11 14.47 34.66 -3.75
CA LEU A 11 14.07 34.24 -2.42
C LEU A 11 12.92 33.25 -2.46
N VAL A 12 11.85 33.54 -3.22
CA VAL A 12 10.75 32.58 -3.44
C VAL A 12 11.29 31.29 -4.05
N GLY A 13 12.16 31.42 -5.05
CA GLY A 13 12.87 30.31 -5.67
C GLY A 13 13.51 29.40 -4.64
N ASP A 14 14.25 29.91 -3.67
CA ASP A 14 14.96 29.09 -2.68
C ASP A 14 14.03 28.18 -1.87
N TYR A 15 12.79 28.59 -1.63
CA TYR A 15 11.76 27.79 -0.93
C TYR A 15 11.03 26.78 -1.82
N LEU A 16 11.19 26.86 -3.14
CA LEU A 16 10.55 25.91 -4.05
C LEU A 16 11.28 24.56 -4.07
N SER A 17 10.47 23.51 -4.19
CA SER A 17 10.95 22.16 -4.45
C SER A 17 11.68 22.10 -5.81
N LEU A 18 12.45 21.04 -6.02
CA LEU A 18 13.24 20.91 -7.24
C LEU A 18 12.37 20.82 -8.50
N HIS A 19 11.22 20.13 -8.43
CA HIS A 19 10.30 19.97 -9.55
C HIS A 19 9.55 21.28 -9.86
N ASP A 20 9.20 22.07 -8.85
CA ASP A 20 8.57 23.39 -9.04
C ASP A 20 9.52 24.36 -9.76
N LYS A 21 10.81 24.37 -9.37
CA LYS A 21 11.85 25.14 -10.05
C LYS A 21 11.97 24.72 -11.52
N PHE A 22 11.92 23.41 -11.78
CA PHE A 22 11.93 22.88 -13.14
C PHE A 22 10.72 23.41 -13.94
N PHE A 23 9.49 23.25 -13.43
CA PHE A 23 8.30 23.72 -14.13
C PHE A 23 8.34 25.23 -14.39
N LEU A 24 8.70 26.04 -13.38
CA LEU A 24 8.84 27.49 -13.57
C LEU A 24 9.84 27.82 -14.68
N SER A 25 10.98 27.13 -14.74
CA SER A 25 11.98 27.34 -15.80
C SER A 25 11.45 27.05 -17.22
N GLN A 26 10.38 26.25 -17.34
CA GLN A 26 9.72 25.94 -18.61
C GLN A 26 8.60 26.92 -18.98
N THR A 27 8.14 27.78 -18.06
CA THR A 27 6.99 28.68 -18.33
C THR A 27 7.32 29.86 -19.24
N CYS A 28 8.45 30.55 -19.02
CA CYS A 28 8.83 31.73 -19.80
C CYS A 28 10.35 31.96 -19.80
N ARG A 29 10.83 32.83 -20.70
CA ARG A 29 12.26 33.14 -20.83
C ARG A 29 12.85 33.76 -19.55
N ALA A 30 12.09 34.61 -18.85
CA ALA A 30 12.55 35.23 -17.62
C ALA A 30 12.80 34.18 -16.53
N PHE A 31 11.83 33.30 -16.26
CA PHE A 31 12.03 32.20 -15.31
C PHE A 31 13.05 31.18 -15.78
N ARG A 32 13.19 30.93 -17.08
CA ARG A 32 14.28 30.11 -17.61
C ARG A 32 15.65 30.71 -17.29
N ASN A 33 15.79 32.03 -17.36
CA ASN A 33 17.06 32.68 -17.03
C ASN A 33 17.33 32.69 -15.52
N ILE A 34 16.28 32.76 -14.69
CA ILE A 34 16.42 32.84 -13.22
C ILE A 34 16.57 31.45 -12.59
N MET A 35 15.71 30.51 -12.98
CA MET A 35 15.59 29.18 -12.40
C MET A 35 16.19 28.08 -13.29
N GLY A 36 16.60 28.41 -14.52
CA GLY A 36 17.19 27.44 -15.43
C GLY A 36 18.53 26.96 -14.90
N GLN A 37 18.68 25.64 -14.91
CA GLN A 37 19.86 24.95 -14.44
C GLN A 37 20.17 23.84 -15.43
N ASP A 38 21.39 23.33 -15.37
CA ASP A 38 21.68 22.04 -15.97
C ASP A 38 20.96 20.96 -15.13
N TRP A 39 19.71 20.70 -15.50
CA TRP A 39 18.83 19.79 -14.78
C TRP A 39 19.36 18.37 -14.78
N GLU A 40 20.02 17.94 -15.86
CA GLU A 40 20.63 16.61 -15.95
C GLU A 40 21.77 16.47 -14.94
N SER A 41 22.72 17.41 -14.95
CA SER A 41 23.80 17.41 -13.96
C SER A 41 23.30 17.56 -12.53
N LYS A 42 22.19 18.28 -12.31
CA LYS A 42 21.63 18.49 -10.97
C LYS A 42 20.95 17.23 -10.44
N ILE A 43 20.15 16.55 -11.25
CA ILE A 43 19.48 15.29 -10.89
C ILE A 43 20.52 14.20 -10.59
N LEU A 44 21.63 14.16 -11.31
CA LEU A 44 22.73 13.21 -11.03
C LEU A 44 23.46 13.45 -9.70
N ARG A 45 23.26 14.60 -9.05
CA ARG A 45 23.99 15.02 -7.83
C ARG A 45 23.14 14.97 -6.55
N ILE A 46 21.84 14.76 -6.67
CA ILE A 46 20.93 14.69 -5.51
C ILE A 46 20.84 13.26 -4.97
N SER A 47 20.27 13.11 -3.78
CA SER A 47 20.05 11.78 -3.21
C SER A 47 18.98 11.02 -4.02
N PRO A 48 18.98 9.68 -4.00
CA PRO A 48 17.92 8.90 -4.65
C PRO A 48 16.51 9.27 -4.17
N ALA A 49 16.36 9.61 -2.88
CA ALA A 49 15.07 10.03 -2.31
C ALA A 49 14.59 11.37 -2.89
N ASP A 50 15.50 12.34 -3.05
CA ASP A 50 15.21 13.62 -3.66
C ASP A 50 14.93 13.47 -5.17
N GLU A 51 15.66 12.59 -5.85
CA GLU A 51 15.44 12.27 -7.25
C GLU A 51 14.04 11.68 -7.47
N LEU A 52 13.63 10.75 -6.62
CA LEU A 52 12.31 10.15 -6.69
C LEU A 52 11.20 11.16 -6.41
N THR A 53 11.41 12.05 -5.44
CA THR A 53 10.50 13.16 -5.12
C THR A 53 10.40 14.14 -6.29
N PHE A 54 11.52 14.43 -6.97
CA PHE A 54 11.54 15.23 -8.19
C PHE A 54 10.69 14.59 -9.29
N TRP A 55 10.91 13.30 -9.58
CA TRP A 55 10.13 12.60 -10.59
C TRP A 55 8.64 12.48 -10.22
N ALA A 56 8.31 12.27 -8.95
CA ALA A 56 6.93 12.24 -8.47
C ALA A 56 6.22 13.59 -8.70
N GLY A 57 6.89 14.70 -8.40
CA GLY A 57 6.38 16.03 -8.69
C GLY A 57 6.16 16.27 -10.18
N LEU A 58 7.04 15.76 -11.05
CA LEU A 58 6.82 15.81 -12.49
C LEU A 58 5.62 14.95 -12.93
N ALA A 59 5.50 13.74 -12.40
CA ALA A 59 4.40 12.83 -12.69
C ALA A 59 3.03 13.42 -12.30
N PHE A 60 2.96 14.21 -11.23
CA PHE A 60 1.72 14.90 -10.82
C PHE A 60 1.13 15.78 -11.94
N VAL A 61 2.00 16.44 -12.71
CA VAL A 61 1.61 17.30 -13.85
C VAL A 61 1.46 16.50 -15.14
N PHE A 62 2.37 15.55 -15.39
CA PHE A 62 2.31 14.69 -16.56
C PHE A 62 1.30 13.56 -16.36
N VAL A 63 0.07 13.77 -16.85
CA VAL A 63 -1.07 12.88 -16.61
C VAL A 63 -0.77 11.42 -16.94
N ASP A 64 -0.19 11.18 -18.11
CA ASP A 64 0.11 9.83 -18.60
C ASP A 64 1.38 9.22 -18.00
N TYR A 65 1.99 9.83 -16.99
CA TYR A 65 3.25 9.36 -16.44
C TYR A 65 3.19 9.09 -14.94
N TRP A 66 4.04 8.18 -14.48
CA TRP A 66 4.23 7.88 -13.07
C TRP A 66 5.73 7.74 -12.75
N ALA A 67 6.12 8.10 -11.52
CA ALA A 67 7.49 8.00 -11.05
C ALA A 67 7.76 6.62 -10.48
N CYS A 68 8.77 5.93 -11.01
CA CYS A 68 9.10 4.59 -10.56
C CYS A 68 10.12 4.61 -9.41
N PRO A 69 9.78 4.06 -8.23
CA PRO A 69 10.70 3.99 -7.10
C PRO A 69 11.91 3.09 -7.33
N LYS A 70 11.88 2.25 -8.37
CA LYS A 70 12.96 1.30 -8.67
C LYS A 70 14.05 1.90 -9.54
N CYS A 71 13.70 2.44 -10.70
CA CYS A 71 14.67 2.98 -11.65
C CYS A 71 14.86 4.48 -11.57
N TYR A 72 14.08 5.17 -10.74
CA TYR A 72 14.12 6.63 -10.61
C TYR A 72 13.88 7.30 -11.97
N LYS A 73 12.83 6.86 -12.69
CA LYS A 73 12.42 7.43 -13.99
C LYS A 73 10.91 7.59 -14.08
N LEU A 74 10.49 8.44 -15.01
CA LEU A 74 9.11 8.53 -15.44
C LEU A 74 8.77 7.42 -16.43
N HIS A 75 7.72 6.68 -16.14
CA HIS A 75 7.15 5.68 -17.02
C HIS A 75 5.83 6.18 -17.58
N HIS A 76 5.61 5.94 -18.87
CA HIS A 76 4.31 6.18 -19.48
C HIS A 76 3.31 5.10 -19.02
N PHE A 77 2.07 5.50 -18.81
CA PHE A 77 0.95 4.64 -18.50
C PHE A 77 0.66 3.69 -19.66
N ILE A 78 0.50 2.39 -19.36
CA ILE A 78 0.15 1.38 -20.33
C ILE A 78 -1.27 0.88 -20.00
N PRO A 79 -2.28 1.07 -20.87
CA PRO A 79 -3.67 0.65 -20.57
C PRO A 79 -3.89 -0.84 -20.33
N LEU A 80 -2.92 -1.68 -20.68
CA LEU A 80 -2.93 -3.13 -20.48
C LEU A 80 -2.32 -3.56 -19.14
N ASP A 81 -1.77 -2.63 -18.35
CA ASP A 81 -1.22 -2.88 -17.01
C ASP A 81 -2.36 -2.92 -15.99
N LEU A 82 -3.12 -4.03 -16.00
CA LEU A 82 -4.26 -4.28 -15.14
C LEU A 82 -3.97 -5.42 -14.16
N LEU A 83 -4.68 -5.41 -13.04
CA LEU A 83 -4.52 -6.26 -11.85
C LEU A 83 -4.79 -7.78 -12.06
N ASP A 84 -4.94 -8.26 -13.30
CA ASP A 84 -5.42 -9.62 -13.63
C ASP A 84 -4.40 -10.37 -14.52
N GLU A 85 -3.96 -11.55 -14.07
CA GLU A 85 -2.69 -12.22 -14.44
C GLU A 85 -2.66 -13.01 -15.75
N SER A 86 -3.56 -12.80 -16.70
CA SER A 86 -3.41 -13.51 -17.98
C SER A 86 -2.24 -13.02 -18.86
N LEU A 87 -1.43 -12.06 -18.41
CA LEU A 87 -0.39 -11.41 -19.21
C LEU A 87 1.01 -11.49 -18.60
N SER A 88 1.50 -12.70 -18.34
CA SER A 88 2.94 -13.00 -18.17
C SER A 88 3.81 -12.68 -19.39
N ARG A 89 3.33 -11.89 -20.38
CA ARG A 89 4.07 -11.55 -21.62
C ARG A 89 4.67 -10.15 -21.65
N HIS A 90 4.29 -9.27 -20.72
CA HIS A 90 4.89 -7.94 -20.61
C HIS A 90 5.27 -7.71 -19.15
N PRO A 91 6.47 -8.16 -18.71
CA PRO A 91 6.96 -7.78 -17.40
C PRO A 91 6.92 -6.24 -17.32
N PRO A 92 6.51 -5.65 -16.18
CA PRO A 92 6.68 -4.23 -16.00
C PRO A 92 8.14 -3.90 -16.30
N LEU A 93 8.37 -2.82 -17.04
CA LEU A 93 9.70 -2.36 -17.48
C LEU A 93 10.70 -2.24 -16.31
N CYS A 94 10.21 -2.29 -15.06
CA CYS A 94 10.98 -2.38 -13.83
C CYS A 94 10.45 -3.46 -12.86
N GLY A 95 10.97 -4.70 -12.92
CA GLY A 95 10.49 -5.82 -12.07
C GLY A 95 11.06 -5.90 -10.64
N VAL A 96 10.82 -4.94 -9.74
CA VAL A 96 10.95 -5.19 -8.28
C VAL A 96 9.54 -5.27 -7.73
N ASP A 97 9.32 -6.27 -6.89
CA ASP A 97 8.03 -6.53 -6.25
C ASP A 97 7.85 -5.64 -5.01
N LEU A 98 7.53 -4.36 -5.23
CA LEU A 98 6.96 -3.48 -4.20
C LEU A 98 5.43 -3.52 -4.30
N SER A 99 4.84 -4.72 -4.34
CA SER A 99 3.40 -4.87 -4.43
C SER A 99 2.76 -5.12 -3.07
N ARG A 100 1.47 -4.79 -3.00
CA ARG A 100 0.58 -5.15 -1.92
C ARG A 100 -0.57 -5.97 -2.47
N GLY A 101 -0.94 -7.03 -1.77
CA GLY A 101 -2.09 -7.85 -2.10
C GLY A 101 -1.94 -9.26 -1.56
N ALA A 102 -2.91 -10.11 -1.86
CA ALA A 102 -2.86 -11.51 -1.48
C ALA A 102 -1.79 -12.25 -2.31
N PHE A 103 -0.69 -12.66 -1.66
CA PHE A 103 0.34 -13.56 -2.22
C PHE A 103 -0.15 -15.00 -2.49
N ALA A 104 -1.46 -15.24 -2.46
CA ALA A 104 -2.00 -16.57 -2.73
C ALA A 104 -2.12 -16.74 -4.24
N GLU A 105 -1.14 -17.44 -4.82
CA GLU A 105 -1.13 -17.95 -6.19
C GLU A 105 -1.92 -17.07 -7.16
N GLU A 106 -1.35 -15.88 -7.34
CA GLU A 106 -1.60 -15.00 -8.46
C GLU A 106 -2.69 -13.90 -8.15
N SER A 107 -3.96 -14.21 -7.90
CA SER A 107 -5.12 -13.32 -8.21
C SER A 107 -5.17 -11.76 -8.02
N TYR A 108 -4.43 -11.08 -7.12
CA TYR A 108 -4.55 -9.60 -6.97
C TYR A 108 -3.26 -8.90 -6.48
N ARG A 109 -2.72 -7.98 -7.28
CA ARG A 109 -1.49 -7.23 -6.97
C ARG A 109 -1.64 -5.72 -7.18
N LEU A 110 -1.79 -4.98 -6.10
CA LEU A 110 -1.78 -3.53 -6.12
C LEU A 110 -0.34 -3.01 -6.09
N GLN A 111 0.00 -2.07 -6.97
CA GLN A 111 1.32 -1.44 -7.02
C GLN A 111 1.17 0.05 -6.83
N TYR A 112 2.27 0.72 -6.50
CA TYR A 112 2.31 2.17 -6.29
C TYR A 112 1.66 2.95 -7.44
N HIS A 113 2.05 2.61 -8.66
CA HIS A 113 1.58 3.32 -9.85
C HIS A 113 0.08 3.13 -10.09
N HIS A 114 -0.50 1.98 -9.74
CA HIS A 114 -1.95 1.76 -9.81
C HIS A 114 -2.69 2.78 -8.94
N ILE A 115 -2.19 3.04 -7.73
CA ILE A 115 -2.80 4.02 -6.80
C ILE A 115 -2.66 5.44 -7.33
N GLN A 116 -1.45 5.82 -7.76
CA GLN A 116 -1.20 7.16 -8.29
C GLN A 116 -2.04 7.46 -9.54
N LEU A 117 -2.14 6.50 -10.46
CA LEU A 117 -2.97 6.64 -11.65
C LEU A 117 -4.45 6.68 -11.30
N ALA A 118 -4.92 5.86 -10.35
CA ALA A 118 -6.31 5.90 -9.89
C ALA A 118 -6.68 7.28 -9.31
N LEU A 119 -5.86 7.81 -8.41
CA LEU A 119 -6.06 9.13 -7.80
C LEU A 119 -6.02 10.25 -8.85
N LYS A 120 -5.03 10.21 -9.73
CA LYS A 120 -4.88 11.21 -10.78
C LYS A 120 -6.05 11.20 -11.77
N PHE A 121 -6.43 10.03 -12.26
CA PHE A 121 -7.54 9.91 -13.23
C PHE A 121 -8.88 10.23 -12.59
N SER A 122 -9.06 9.92 -11.30
CA SER A 122 -10.23 10.35 -10.54
C SER A 122 -10.30 11.87 -10.42
N ARG A 123 -9.19 12.54 -10.07
CA ARG A 123 -9.09 14.01 -9.98
C ARG A 123 -9.39 14.71 -11.31
N LEU A 124 -8.92 14.15 -12.43
CA LEU A 124 -9.07 14.78 -13.75
C LEU A 124 -10.46 14.61 -14.35
N GLY A 125 -11.22 13.58 -13.97
CA GLY A 125 -12.59 13.35 -14.45
C GLY A 125 -12.72 13.15 -15.97
N ASN A 126 -11.61 12.89 -16.69
CA ASN A 126 -11.60 12.79 -18.14
C ASN A 126 -12.11 11.41 -18.61
N SER A 127 -13.01 11.41 -19.59
CA SER A 127 -13.59 10.19 -20.18
C SER A 127 -12.55 9.26 -20.80
N TYR A 128 -11.41 9.77 -21.27
CA TYR A 128 -10.34 8.96 -21.87
C TYR A 128 -9.80 7.90 -20.91
N TYR A 129 -9.60 8.24 -19.63
CA TYR A 129 -9.08 7.31 -18.62
C TYR A 129 -10.15 6.50 -17.88
N SER A 130 -11.43 6.81 -18.12
CA SER A 130 -12.56 6.24 -17.38
C SER A 130 -12.58 4.71 -17.38
N LYS A 131 -12.24 4.08 -18.51
CA LYS A 131 -12.21 2.62 -18.64
C LYS A 131 -11.13 1.99 -17.75
N TYR A 132 -9.94 2.59 -17.73
CA TYR A 132 -8.84 2.10 -16.91
C TYR A 132 -9.11 2.34 -15.42
N LEU A 133 -9.59 3.53 -15.06
CA LEU A 133 -10.01 3.83 -13.70
C LEU A 133 -11.09 2.86 -13.23
N ALA A 134 -12.14 2.61 -14.04
CA ALA A 134 -13.19 1.67 -13.70
C ALA A 134 -12.66 0.23 -13.51
N ALA A 135 -11.62 -0.17 -14.25
CA ALA A 135 -10.98 -1.47 -14.09
C ALA A 135 -10.15 -1.54 -12.80
N LEU A 136 -9.37 -0.50 -12.47
CA LEU A 136 -8.63 -0.42 -11.20
C LEU A 136 -9.56 -0.36 -9.99
N MET A 137 -10.68 0.34 -10.10
CA MET A 137 -11.68 0.48 -9.04
C MET A 137 -12.63 -0.73 -8.94
N LYS A 138 -12.52 -1.71 -9.84
CA LYS A 138 -13.39 -2.87 -9.86
C LYS A 138 -13.10 -3.76 -8.66
N LYS A 139 -14.15 -4.14 -7.94
CA LYS A 139 -14.09 -5.17 -6.90
C LYS A 139 -13.54 -6.47 -7.48
N HIS A 140 -12.46 -6.96 -6.89
CA HIS A 140 -11.85 -8.24 -7.21
C HIS A 140 -12.35 -9.32 -6.25
N THR A 141 -12.61 -10.52 -6.76
CA THR A 141 -13.04 -11.66 -5.94
C THR A 141 -12.44 -12.92 -6.49
N TYR A 142 -11.81 -13.68 -5.60
CA TYR A 142 -11.18 -14.95 -5.90
C TYR A 142 -11.70 -16.01 -4.93
N THR A 143 -11.92 -17.22 -5.42
CA THR A 143 -12.31 -18.35 -4.57
C THR A 143 -11.45 -19.54 -4.96
N ASP A 144 -10.63 -19.98 -4.02
CA ASP A 144 -9.89 -21.21 -4.11
C ASP A 144 -10.72 -22.33 -3.51
N ALA A 145 -11.10 -23.26 -4.38
CA ALA A 145 -11.67 -24.54 -4.04
C ALA A 145 -10.72 -25.66 -4.46
N SER A 146 -9.43 -25.51 -4.15
CA SER A 146 -8.43 -26.57 -4.25
C SER A 146 -8.96 -27.82 -3.57
N THR A 147 -9.08 -28.90 -4.33
CA THR A 147 -9.45 -30.23 -3.81
C THR A 147 -8.29 -30.90 -3.06
N ARG A 148 -7.08 -30.32 -3.14
CA ARG A 148 -5.89 -30.79 -2.42
C ARG A 148 -5.77 -30.15 -1.04
N ASP A 149 -6.25 -28.92 -0.89
CA ASP A 149 -6.26 -28.22 0.38
C ASP A 149 -7.51 -28.58 1.18
N LEU A 150 -7.32 -28.88 2.46
CA LEU A 150 -8.39 -29.28 3.38
C LEU A 150 -9.30 -28.09 3.79
N PHE A 151 -9.13 -26.95 3.14
CA PHE A 151 -9.82 -25.70 3.44
C PHE A 151 -10.27 -25.00 2.15
N SER A 152 -11.43 -24.34 2.22
CA SER A 152 -11.85 -23.39 1.20
C SER A 152 -11.45 -21.98 1.63
N LYS A 153 -10.88 -21.23 0.69
CA LYS A 153 -10.47 -19.84 0.88
C LYS A 153 -11.16 -18.97 -0.16
N SER A 154 -11.88 -17.95 0.28
CA SER A 154 -12.34 -16.87 -0.60
C SER A 154 -11.67 -15.56 -0.21
N TYR A 155 -11.26 -14.80 -1.20
CA TYR A 155 -10.66 -13.48 -1.07
C TYR A 155 -11.49 -12.44 -1.83
N THR A 156 -11.56 -11.23 -1.30
CA THR A 156 -12.19 -10.10 -1.96
C THR A 156 -11.39 -8.85 -1.69
N ALA A 157 -11.07 -8.09 -2.73
CA ALA A 157 -10.46 -6.77 -2.64
C ALA A 157 -11.42 -5.73 -3.23
N GLU A 158 -11.71 -4.70 -2.47
CA GLU A 158 -12.57 -3.59 -2.88
C GLU A 158 -11.78 -2.29 -2.72
N PRO A 159 -11.31 -1.69 -3.82
CA PRO A 159 -10.68 -0.36 -3.80
C PRO A 159 -11.75 0.74 -3.81
N ARG A 160 -11.47 1.86 -3.13
CA ARG A 160 -12.30 3.09 -3.14
C ARG A 160 -11.42 4.33 -3.09
N ILE A 161 -11.93 5.44 -3.63
CA ILE A 161 -11.34 6.77 -3.43
C ILE A 161 -12.35 7.58 -2.62
N ILE A 162 -11.92 8.07 -1.46
CA ILE A 162 -12.73 8.89 -0.53
C ILE A 162 -11.88 10.12 -0.22
N ASP A 163 -12.42 11.32 -0.43
CA ASP A 163 -11.73 12.59 -0.20
C ASP A 163 -10.32 12.68 -0.80
N SER A 164 -10.16 12.25 -2.06
CA SER A 164 -8.88 12.20 -2.78
C SER A 164 -7.82 11.27 -2.18
N ARG A 165 -8.22 10.35 -1.29
CA ARG A 165 -7.35 9.31 -0.72
C ARG A 165 -7.75 7.94 -1.23
N PHE A 166 -6.76 7.07 -1.43
CA PHE A 166 -7.00 5.71 -1.93
C PHE A 166 -7.13 4.73 -0.78
N PHE A 167 -8.26 4.05 -0.70
CA PHE A 167 -8.54 3.03 0.29
C PHE A 167 -8.68 1.65 -0.36
N LEU A 168 -8.31 0.61 0.38
CA LEU A 168 -8.56 -0.78 0.00
C LEU A 168 -9.18 -1.52 1.18
N ARG A 169 -10.31 -2.17 0.94
CA ARG A 169 -10.86 -3.17 1.85
C ARG A 169 -10.59 -4.56 1.32
N GLU A 170 -9.88 -5.36 2.12
CA GLU A 170 -9.61 -6.76 1.85
C GLU A 170 -10.46 -7.63 2.77
N GLU A 171 -10.98 -8.74 2.26
CA GLU A 171 -11.75 -9.71 3.00
C GLU A 171 -11.25 -11.12 2.68
N TRP A 172 -10.84 -11.85 3.72
CA TRP A 172 -10.50 -13.26 3.65
C TRP A 172 -11.56 -14.06 4.41
N LYS A 173 -12.15 -15.06 3.76
CA LYS A 173 -12.96 -16.08 4.42
C LYS A 173 -12.26 -17.41 4.24
N ILE A 174 -12.04 -18.09 5.36
CA ILE A 174 -11.39 -19.39 5.39
C ILE A 174 -12.35 -20.33 6.12
N SER A 175 -12.61 -21.49 5.53
CA SER A 175 -13.44 -22.52 6.14
C SER A 175 -12.78 -23.88 6.05
N ASN A 176 -12.82 -24.64 7.14
CA ASN A 176 -12.36 -26.02 7.21
C ASN A 176 -13.57 -26.94 7.46
N SER A 177 -13.67 -28.03 6.70
CA SER A 177 -14.74 -29.03 6.84
C SER A 177 -14.32 -30.27 7.64
N ILE A 178 -13.03 -30.45 7.93
CA ILE A 178 -12.44 -31.71 8.42
C ILE A 178 -11.79 -31.54 9.80
N PHE A 179 -11.03 -30.48 10.03
CA PHE A 179 -10.32 -30.25 11.30
C PHE A 179 -10.95 -29.14 12.14
N SER A 180 -10.61 -29.13 13.44
CA SER A 180 -10.90 -27.98 14.28
C SER A 180 -10.15 -26.75 13.73
N LEU A 181 -10.77 -25.58 13.81
CA LEU A 181 -10.12 -24.36 13.34
C LEU A 181 -8.85 -24.02 14.13
N VAL A 182 -8.76 -24.43 15.39
CA VAL A 182 -7.56 -24.27 16.23
C VAL A 182 -6.37 -24.99 15.58
N ASP A 183 -6.55 -26.26 15.23
CA ASP A 183 -5.51 -27.04 14.56
C ASP A 183 -5.16 -26.46 13.18
N THR A 184 -6.16 -25.93 12.48
CA THR A 184 -5.99 -25.35 11.13
C THR A 184 -5.13 -24.07 11.15
N ILE A 185 -5.39 -23.20 12.13
CA ILE A 185 -4.70 -21.92 12.29
C ILE A 185 -3.25 -22.14 12.69
N ASP A 186 -2.94 -23.20 13.46
CA ASP A 186 -1.59 -23.48 13.96
C ASP A 186 -0.74 -24.39 13.05
N ILE A 187 -1.34 -25.24 12.21
CA ILE A 187 -0.60 -26.23 11.41
C ILE A 187 -0.34 -25.75 9.96
N HIS A 188 -1.23 -24.96 9.38
CA HIS A 188 -1.13 -24.57 7.96
C HIS A 188 -0.47 -23.19 7.76
N ARG A 189 -0.08 -22.93 6.51
CA ARG A 189 0.33 -21.58 6.03
C ARG A 189 -0.87 -20.63 6.03
N PHE A 190 -1.43 -20.35 7.20
CA PHE A 190 -2.44 -19.32 7.44
C PHE A 190 -1.78 -17.95 7.26
N LEU A 191 -1.49 -17.61 6.01
CA LEU A 191 -0.87 -16.36 5.60
C LEU A 191 -1.99 -15.40 5.24
N ILE A 192 -2.37 -14.56 6.20
CA ILE A 192 -3.22 -13.40 5.97
C ILE A 192 -2.31 -12.17 6.02
N PRO A 193 -1.93 -11.59 4.87
CA PRO A 193 -1.07 -10.43 4.81
C PRO A 193 -1.86 -9.15 5.11
N VAL A 194 -2.37 -8.99 6.35
CA VAL A 194 -3.13 -7.80 6.75
C VAL A 194 -2.31 -6.52 6.54
N CYS A 195 -1.03 -6.53 6.90
CA CYS A 195 -0.03 -5.56 6.48
C CYS A 195 1.37 -6.12 6.83
N PRO A 196 2.47 -5.51 6.35
CA PRO A 196 3.83 -5.94 6.72
C PRO A 196 4.08 -5.99 8.23
N HIS A 197 3.34 -5.18 9.00
CA HIS A 197 3.46 -5.07 10.45
C HIS A 197 2.58 -6.06 11.24
N LEU A 198 1.41 -6.42 10.71
CA LEU A 198 0.44 -7.36 11.31
C LEU A 198 0.35 -8.65 10.48
N ARG A 199 1.50 -9.26 10.14
CA ARG A 199 1.54 -10.54 9.43
C ARG A 199 1.87 -11.70 10.37
N ILE A 200 1.32 -12.87 10.06
CA ILE A 200 1.73 -14.15 10.65
C ILE A 200 2.97 -14.62 9.89
N ILE A 201 4.10 -14.79 10.58
CA ILE A 201 5.43 -14.95 9.94
C ILE A 201 5.88 -16.40 9.76
N CYS A 202 5.46 -17.32 10.64
CA CYS A 202 5.93 -18.71 10.65
C CYS A 202 4.85 -19.61 11.28
N GLY A 203 4.55 -20.77 10.67
CA GLY A 203 3.78 -21.89 11.26
C GLY A 203 2.57 -21.56 12.13
N GLY A 204 1.65 -20.75 11.61
CA GLY A 204 0.41 -20.43 12.31
C GLY A 204 0.55 -19.42 13.46
N VAL A 205 -0.51 -19.22 14.24
CA VAL A 205 -0.58 -18.15 15.25
C VAL A 205 0.42 -18.38 16.38
N TRP A 206 0.47 -19.60 16.94
CA TRP A 206 1.36 -19.89 18.07
C TRP A 206 2.84 -19.77 17.71
N LEU A 207 3.26 -20.37 16.58
CA LEU A 207 4.66 -20.32 16.18
C LEU A 207 5.06 -18.89 15.79
N SER A 208 4.19 -18.16 15.09
CA SER A 208 4.42 -16.75 14.74
C SER A 208 4.66 -15.89 15.98
N ARG A 209 3.81 -16.03 17.00
CA ARG A 209 4.01 -15.34 18.29
C ARG A 209 5.36 -15.71 18.90
N ARG A 210 5.67 -17.00 19.02
CA ARG A 210 6.92 -17.46 19.62
C ARG A 210 8.15 -16.98 18.85
N CYS A 211 8.12 -17.00 17.52
CA CYS A 211 9.14 -16.41 16.65
C CYS A 211 9.30 -14.92 17.01
N LYS A 212 8.21 -14.14 16.98
CA LYS A 212 8.21 -12.70 17.27
C LYS A 212 8.74 -12.37 18.67
N GLU A 213 8.38 -13.15 19.69
CA GLU A 213 8.85 -12.98 21.07
C GLU A 213 10.34 -13.32 21.24
N ALA A 214 10.81 -14.38 20.57
CA ALA A 214 12.21 -14.79 20.63
C ALA A 214 13.13 -13.75 19.96
N PHE A 215 12.73 -13.22 18.82
CA PHE A 215 13.46 -12.15 18.12
C PHE A 215 13.23 -10.76 18.74
N GLY A 216 12.10 -10.56 19.42
CA GLY A 216 11.67 -9.29 20.01
C GLY A 216 12.33 -8.90 21.33
N ARG A 217 13.33 -9.65 21.83
CA ARG A 217 14.02 -9.45 23.12
C ARG A 217 14.70 -8.08 23.33
N ILE A 218 14.52 -7.12 22.43
CA ILE A 218 15.05 -5.74 22.53
C ILE A 218 13.93 -4.66 22.57
N SER A 219 12.65 -5.00 22.31
CA SER A 219 11.58 -3.99 22.15
C SER A 219 10.53 -4.03 23.27
N LYS A 220 10.33 -2.90 23.96
CA LYS A 220 9.21 -2.63 24.89
C LYS A 220 7.81 -2.68 24.23
N HIS A 221 7.70 -3.10 22.96
CA HIS A 221 6.49 -3.02 22.14
C HIS A 221 5.92 -4.40 21.76
N ALA A 222 6.11 -5.46 22.55
CA ALA A 222 5.66 -6.81 22.20
C ALA A 222 4.19 -6.88 21.73
N ARG A 223 3.26 -6.19 22.41
CA ARG A 223 1.83 -6.11 22.01
C ARG A 223 1.60 -5.43 20.65
N ALA A 224 2.49 -4.54 20.23
CA ALA A 224 2.39 -3.88 18.93
C ALA A 224 2.71 -4.83 17.76
N ILE A 225 3.38 -5.94 18.03
CA ILE A 225 3.91 -6.88 17.04
C ILE A 225 3.04 -8.14 16.94
N THR A 226 2.34 -8.52 18.02
CA THR A 226 1.45 -9.69 18.10
C THR A 226 -0.04 -9.37 17.95
N GLY A 227 -0.40 -8.13 17.58
CA GLY A 227 -1.80 -7.69 17.62
C GLY A 227 -2.75 -8.56 16.79
N LEU A 228 -2.30 -9.11 15.66
CA LEU A 228 -3.12 -10.03 14.86
C LEU A 228 -3.28 -11.40 15.55
N GLU A 229 -2.19 -11.96 16.09
CA GLU A 229 -2.21 -13.20 16.86
C GLU A 229 -3.15 -13.08 18.07
N ASP A 230 -3.01 -12.00 18.85
CA ASP A 230 -3.84 -11.72 20.03
C ASP A 230 -5.32 -11.55 19.64
N GLY A 231 -5.59 -10.93 18.49
CA GLY A 231 -6.93 -10.79 17.94
C GLY A 231 -7.56 -12.11 17.51
N ILE A 232 -6.78 -13.01 16.89
CA ILE A 232 -7.25 -14.34 16.50
C ILE A 232 -7.56 -15.19 17.73
N GLU A 233 -6.68 -15.23 18.73
CA GLU A 233 -6.94 -15.94 19.98
C GLU A 233 -8.16 -15.40 20.71
N SER A 234 -8.32 -14.08 20.76
CA SER A 234 -9.52 -13.45 21.35
C SER A 234 -10.80 -13.85 20.60
N ALA A 235 -10.74 -13.97 19.26
CA ALA A 235 -11.87 -14.37 18.45
C ALA A 235 -12.21 -15.86 18.62
N LEU A 236 -11.21 -16.72 18.83
CA LEU A 236 -11.38 -18.12 19.19
C LEU A 236 -12.02 -18.28 20.57
N ALA A 237 -11.61 -17.45 21.55
CA ALA A 237 -12.19 -17.44 22.89
C ALA A 237 -13.63 -16.89 22.93
N HIS A 238 -14.02 -16.04 21.97
CA HIS A 238 -15.35 -15.43 21.88
C HIS A 238 -16.04 -15.67 20.52
N PRO A 239 -16.39 -16.93 20.18
CA PRO A 239 -16.93 -17.25 18.86
C PRO A 239 -18.22 -16.49 18.54
N GLY A 240 -18.29 -15.99 17.31
CA GLY A 240 -19.41 -15.21 16.78
C GLY A 240 -19.29 -13.70 17.02
N GLN A 241 -18.29 -13.23 17.77
CA GLN A 241 -18.07 -11.81 18.04
C GLN A 241 -17.06 -11.15 17.09
N TRP A 242 -17.32 -9.86 16.88
CA TRP A 242 -16.39 -8.80 16.45
C TRP A 242 -15.13 -8.67 17.31
N ILE A 243 -13.94 -9.08 16.85
CA ILE A 243 -12.67 -8.63 17.44
C ILE A 243 -11.96 -7.67 16.50
N SER A 244 -11.78 -6.44 16.95
CA SER A 244 -11.10 -5.38 16.19
C SER A 244 -9.65 -5.22 16.62
N VAL A 245 -8.77 -5.06 15.63
CA VAL A 245 -7.32 -4.83 15.80
C VAL A 245 -6.91 -3.68 14.88
N SER A 246 -6.09 -2.76 15.38
CA SER A 246 -5.52 -1.68 14.57
C SER A 246 -4.00 -1.79 14.56
N CYS A 247 -3.40 -1.57 13.39
CA CYS A 247 -1.96 -1.55 13.26
C CYS A 247 -1.39 -0.27 13.90
N PRO A 248 -0.38 -0.36 14.79
CA PRO A 248 0.20 0.83 15.40
C PRO A 248 1.16 1.59 14.50
N ARG A 249 1.52 1.05 13.32
CA ARG A 249 2.59 1.53 12.42
C ARG A 249 2.14 1.97 11.03
N CYS A 250 0.96 1.54 10.59
CA CYS A 250 0.41 1.91 9.29
C CYS A 250 -1.09 2.13 9.47
N PRO A 251 -1.76 2.89 8.60
CA PRO A 251 -3.17 3.19 8.73
C PRO A 251 -3.93 1.96 8.24
N THR A 252 -4.02 0.96 9.11
CA THR A 252 -4.71 -0.30 8.85
C THR A 252 -5.52 -0.71 10.05
N ASP A 253 -6.81 -0.91 9.80
CA ASP A 253 -7.71 -1.58 10.73
C ASP A 253 -8.00 -2.99 10.24
N CYS A 254 -8.31 -3.86 11.19
CA CYS A 254 -8.63 -5.25 10.96
C CYS A 254 -9.78 -5.67 11.87
N ASP A 255 -10.67 -6.50 11.34
CA ASP A 255 -11.73 -7.18 12.08
C ASP A 255 -11.67 -8.67 11.84
N ILE A 256 -11.74 -9.43 12.93
CA ILE A 256 -11.60 -10.87 12.94
C ILE A 256 -12.85 -11.45 13.57
N LYS A 257 -13.43 -12.45 12.91
CA LYS A 257 -14.56 -13.21 13.44
C LYS A 257 -14.41 -14.68 13.17
N VAL A 258 -14.46 -15.44 14.26
CA VAL A 258 -14.58 -16.90 14.23
C VAL A 258 -16.06 -17.26 14.32
N SER A 259 -16.52 -18.21 13.51
CA SER A 259 -17.89 -18.72 13.60
C SER A 259 -18.13 -19.50 14.90
N LYS A 260 -19.36 -19.54 15.41
CA LYS A 260 -19.72 -20.33 16.61
C LYS A 260 -19.39 -21.83 16.50
N GLY A 261 -19.42 -22.38 15.29
CA GLY A 261 -19.05 -23.78 15.03
C GLY A 261 -17.54 -24.03 14.92
N LEU A 262 -16.70 -23.00 15.18
CA LEU A 262 -15.24 -23.08 15.13
C LEU A 262 -14.70 -23.75 13.87
N ASN A 263 -15.30 -23.43 12.72
CA ASN A 263 -14.94 -24.00 11.42
C ASN A 263 -14.79 -22.95 10.31
N LYS A 264 -15.10 -21.68 10.59
CA LYS A 264 -14.92 -20.56 9.67
C LYS A 264 -14.26 -19.38 10.36
N VAL A 265 -13.31 -18.75 9.68
CA VAL A 265 -12.72 -17.46 10.03
C VAL A 265 -13.04 -16.47 8.94
N LYS A 266 -13.41 -15.27 9.35
CA LYS A 266 -13.49 -14.11 8.49
C LYS A 266 -12.55 -13.05 9.02
N VAL A 267 -11.64 -12.58 8.17
CA VAL A 267 -10.77 -11.43 8.43
C VAL A 267 -11.11 -10.34 7.43
N MET A 268 -11.34 -9.13 7.89
CA MET A 268 -11.51 -7.94 7.06
C MET A 268 -10.42 -6.96 7.43
N ALA A 269 -9.78 -6.35 6.45
CA ALA A 269 -8.82 -5.29 6.68
C ALA A 269 -9.12 -4.08 5.81
N TRP A 270 -8.85 -2.90 6.35
CA TRP A 270 -9.01 -1.62 5.67
C TRP A 270 -7.67 -0.90 5.68
N HIS A 271 -7.28 -0.38 4.52
CA HIS A 271 -5.99 0.28 4.30
C HIS A 271 -6.23 1.67 3.75
N ASP A 272 -5.49 2.65 4.25
CA ASP A 272 -5.44 4.01 3.71
C ASP A 272 -4.06 4.27 3.10
N PHE A 273 -3.97 4.22 1.79
CA PHE A 273 -2.73 4.42 1.07
C PHE A 273 -2.35 5.90 0.90
N GLY A 274 -3.18 6.82 1.37
CA GLY A 274 -2.94 8.25 1.27
C GLY A 274 -3.35 8.87 -0.06
N ILE A 275 -2.73 9.99 -0.38
CA ILE A 275 -3.06 10.88 -1.51
C ILE A 275 -2.10 10.68 -2.71
N GLU A 276 -2.34 11.43 -3.79
CA GLU A 276 -1.41 11.53 -4.92
C GLU A 276 -0.11 12.17 -4.44
N GLY A 277 1.04 11.59 -4.76
CA GLY A 277 2.29 12.01 -4.14
C GLY A 277 3.54 11.22 -4.56
N SER A 278 4.47 11.08 -3.61
CA SER A 278 5.73 10.35 -3.75
C SER A 278 5.57 8.90 -3.28
N PRO A 279 6.25 7.92 -3.88
CA PRO A 279 6.29 6.56 -3.34
C PRO A 279 7.00 6.45 -1.99
N LEU A 280 7.68 7.51 -1.56
CA LEU A 280 8.27 7.65 -0.23
C LEU A 280 7.29 8.26 0.78
N ASP A 281 6.07 8.59 0.36
CA ASP A 281 5.06 9.07 1.28
C ASP A 281 4.68 7.94 2.24
N GLY A 282 4.68 8.25 3.53
CA GLY A 282 4.46 7.26 4.59
C GLY A 282 3.13 6.53 4.53
N GLY A 283 2.16 7.01 3.74
CA GLY A 283 0.92 6.28 3.43
C GLY A 283 1.22 4.99 2.65
N TRP A 284 1.83 5.09 1.47
CA TRP A 284 2.17 3.92 0.66
C TRP A 284 3.32 3.10 1.25
N GLU A 285 4.39 3.77 1.69
CA GLU A 285 5.60 3.10 2.16
C GLU A 285 5.31 2.17 3.36
N ALA A 286 4.42 2.58 4.27
CA ALA A 286 4.04 1.77 5.43
C ALA A 286 3.24 0.51 5.07
N HIS A 287 2.81 0.36 3.82
CA HIS A 287 2.01 -0.76 3.36
C HIS A 287 2.78 -1.79 2.53
N VAL A 288 4.00 -1.49 2.09
CA VAL A 288 4.83 -2.40 1.27
C VAL A 288 6.00 -2.97 2.05
N GLU A 289 6.44 -4.16 1.68
CA GLU A 289 7.68 -4.72 2.22
C GLU A 289 8.88 -4.05 1.55
N SER A 290 9.82 -3.54 2.35
CA SER A 290 11.04 -2.88 1.88
C SER A 290 12.06 -3.85 1.27
N GLY A 291 11.71 -5.14 1.15
CA GLY A 291 12.63 -6.24 0.86
C GLY A 291 13.40 -6.71 2.11
N SER A 292 13.28 -6.02 3.24
CA SER A 292 13.77 -6.48 4.53
C SER A 292 12.72 -7.39 5.17
N TYR A 293 13.05 -8.68 5.37
CA TYR A 293 12.21 -9.65 6.09
C TYR A 293 11.89 -9.27 7.57
N THR A 294 12.27 -8.06 7.98
CA THR A 294 12.27 -7.53 9.34
C THR A 294 11.42 -6.27 9.50
N ASP A 295 10.57 -5.91 8.53
CA ASP A 295 9.68 -4.73 8.64
C ASP A 295 8.71 -4.82 9.84
N TRP A 296 8.41 -6.04 10.31
CA TRP A 296 7.70 -6.28 11.57
C TRP A 296 8.59 -6.06 12.82
N LEU A 297 9.91 -6.15 12.72
CA LEU A 297 10.89 -5.91 13.80
C LEU A 297 11.26 -4.43 13.95
N THR A 298 11.46 -3.72 12.85
CA THR A 298 11.89 -2.32 12.89
C THR A 298 10.71 -1.42 13.25
N PRO A 299 10.83 -0.54 14.26
CA PRO A 299 9.83 0.50 14.47
C PRO A 299 9.91 1.45 13.27
N GLY A 300 9.08 1.19 12.26
CA GLY A 300 8.86 2.12 11.15
C GLY A 300 8.32 3.47 11.65
N PRO A 301 8.22 4.47 10.75
CA PRO A 301 7.71 5.79 11.12
C PRO A 301 6.33 5.66 11.80
N THR A 302 6.20 6.28 12.97
CA THR A 302 4.91 6.30 13.68
C THR A 302 4.05 7.38 13.06
N LEU A 303 2.90 7.02 12.47
CA LEU A 303 2.00 8.01 11.90
C LEU A 303 1.40 8.88 13.00
N ALA A 304 1.57 10.20 12.86
CA ALA A 304 1.21 11.20 13.85
C ALA A 304 -0.31 11.40 14.02
N ASP A 305 -1.11 10.97 13.03
CA ASP A 305 -2.57 11.08 13.06
C ASP A 305 -3.23 9.70 13.22
N ARG A 306 -3.61 9.39 14.46
CA ARG A 306 -4.48 8.25 14.80
C ARG A 306 -5.96 8.64 14.90
N ASN A 307 -6.31 9.86 14.51
CA ASN A 307 -7.56 10.45 14.98
C ASN A 307 -8.82 9.82 14.38
N ASN A 308 -8.74 9.07 13.27
CA ASN A 308 -9.87 8.34 12.73
C ASN A 308 -9.48 6.90 12.35
N SER A 309 -10.28 5.93 12.81
CA SER A 309 -10.23 4.54 12.35
C SER A 309 -10.51 4.52 10.85
N VAL A 310 -9.62 3.92 10.06
CA VAL A 310 -9.76 3.73 8.60
C VAL A 310 -11.07 3.04 8.26
N ARG A 311 -11.49 2.08 9.10
CA ARG A 311 -12.80 1.41 8.98
C ARG A 311 -13.99 2.37 9.12
N ASN A 312 -13.89 3.39 9.98
CA ASN A 312 -14.96 4.36 10.14
C ASN A 312 -15.09 5.22 8.88
N ILE A 313 -13.95 5.73 8.37
CA ILE A 313 -13.90 6.51 7.12
C ILE A 313 -14.47 5.70 5.94
N TRP A 314 -14.22 4.39 5.91
CA TRP A 314 -14.78 3.51 4.88
C TRP A 314 -16.31 3.38 4.92
N SER A 315 -16.89 3.53 6.11
CA SER A 315 -18.31 3.25 6.38
C SER A 315 -19.20 4.49 6.28
N ASP A 316 -18.61 5.68 6.41
CA ASP A 316 -19.24 6.98 6.18
C ASP A 316 -19.52 7.22 4.69
#